data_AF-A0AAN5DG91-F1
#
_entry.id   AF-A0AAN5DG91-F1
#
_cell.length_a   1.000
_cell.length_b   1.000
_cell.length_c   1.000
_cell.angle_alpha   90.00
_cell.angle_beta   90.00
_cell.angle_gamma   90.00
#
_symmetry.space_group_name_H-M   'P 1'
#
loop_
_entity.id
_entity.type
_entity.pdbx_description
1 polymer ?
#
loop_
_entity_poly.entity_id
_entity_poly.type
_entity_poly.pdbx_seq_one_letter_code
_entity_poly.pdbx_strand_id
1 'polypeptide(L)'
;TDARDQALLRSTWSEDFESLYRMGSRMYLHIFRTNPTIKDLFPWIAQYEKAGHYFTDSPEFRTQALRLVQTLAKVVENVTRLEGVEGYLYKLGHRHVGYLADGLQTQYWTVFQIAMDTLLVEKMNGLSNLSKADRDRAILVWKDVVAYVNYHMKTGYEDGLKGINKYSTGII
;
A
#
# COMPACT_ATOMS: atom_id res chain seq x y z
N THR A 1 9.77 -4.88 16.38
CA THR A 1 9.61 -6.21 15.76
C THR A 1 10.77 -7.09 16.18
N ASP A 2 10.52 -8.26 16.77
CA ASP A 2 11.61 -9.17 17.19
C ASP A 2 12.27 -9.87 15.98
N ALA A 3 13.41 -10.56 16.19
CA ALA A 3 14.16 -11.19 15.11
C ALA A 3 13.37 -12.28 14.36
N ARG A 4 12.45 -12.96 15.04
CA ARG A 4 11.62 -14.00 14.44
C ARG A 4 10.61 -13.40 13.47
N ASP A 5 9.94 -12.33 13.88
CA ASP A 5 8.99 -11.61 13.03
C ASP A 5 9.64 -11.00 11.80
N GLN A 6 10.85 -10.46 11.95
CA GLN A 6 11.64 -9.96 10.82
C GLN A 6 11.98 -11.07 9.83
N ALA A 7 12.36 -12.26 10.33
CA ALA A 7 12.65 -13.42 9.48
C ALA A 7 11.38 -13.92 8.76
N LEU A 8 10.24 -13.95 9.44
CA LEU A 8 8.94 -14.29 8.83
C LEU A 8 8.52 -13.28 7.77
N LEU A 9 8.68 -11.98 8.03
CA LEU A 9 8.36 -10.94 7.05
C LEU A 9 9.21 -11.12 5.78
N ARG A 10 10.52 -11.31 5.95
CA ARG A 10 11.45 -11.51 4.82
C ARG A 10 11.18 -12.81 4.06
N SER A 11 10.90 -13.91 4.75
CA SER A 11 10.67 -15.22 4.10
C SER A 11 9.32 -15.33 3.39
N THR A 12 8.35 -14.49 3.75
CA THR A 12 7.01 -14.45 3.14
C THR A 12 6.83 -13.31 2.12
N TRP A 13 7.82 -12.42 2.02
CA TRP A 13 7.97 -11.47 0.93
C TRP A 13 8.45 -12.17 -0.34
N SER A 14 8.20 -11.55 -1.50
CA SER A 14 8.58 -12.09 -2.81
C SER A 14 9.50 -11.10 -3.51
N GLU A 15 10.60 -11.56 -4.08
CA GLU A 15 11.49 -10.75 -4.93
C GLU A 15 11.15 -10.86 -6.42
N ASP A 16 10.21 -11.75 -6.78
CA ASP A 16 9.80 -11.98 -8.16
C ASP A 16 8.88 -10.85 -8.65
N PHE A 17 9.26 -10.22 -9.77
CA PHE A 17 8.52 -9.10 -10.34
C PHE A 17 7.05 -9.44 -10.62
N GLU A 18 6.77 -10.63 -11.18
CA GLU A 18 5.42 -11.02 -11.56
C GLU A 18 4.53 -11.24 -10.32
N SER A 19 5.08 -11.88 -9.29
CA SER A 19 4.46 -12.01 -7.97
C SER A 19 4.15 -10.66 -7.32
N LEU A 20 5.10 -9.72 -7.38
CA LEU A 20 4.95 -8.36 -6.87
C LEU A 20 3.88 -7.58 -7.64
N TYR A 21 3.94 -7.59 -8.97
CA TYR A 21 2.95 -6.93 -9.80
C TYR A 21 1.55 -7.50 -9.56
N ARG A 22 1.39 -8.83 -9.56
CA ARG A 22 0.13 -9.51 -9.27
C ARG A 22 -0.42 -9.13 -7.91
N MET A 23 0.43 -9.01 -6.89
CA MET A 23 0.01 -8.59 -5.54
C MET A 23 -0.58 -7.17 -5.54
N GLY A 24 0.12 -6.20 -6.14
CA GLY A 24 -0.36 -4.81 -6.25
C GLY A 24 -1.65 -4.70 -7.07
N SER A 25 -1.72 -5.42 -8.18
CA SER A 25 -2.90 -5.47 -9.05
C SER A 25 -4.11 -6.03 -8.31
N ARG A 26 -3.95 -7.14 -7.58
CA ARG A 26 -5.03 -7.71 -6.77
C ARG A 26 -5.53 -6.72 -5.70
N MET A 27 -4.64 -5.94 -5.08
CA MET A 27 -5.01 -4.90 -4.11
C MET A 27 -5.91 -3.84 -4.73
N TYR A 28 -5.49 -3.22 -5.83
CA TYR A 28 -6.33 -2.21 -6.50
C TYR A 28 -7.63 -2.79 -7.04
N LEU A 29 -7.61 -3.98 -7.63
CA LEU A 29 -8.82 -4.63 -8.13
C LEU A 29 -9.80 -4.96 -7.01
N HIS A 30 -9.31 -5.39 -5.84
CA HIS A 30 -10.17 -5.61 -4.68
C HIS A 30 -10.80 -4.29 -4.20
N ILE A 31 -10.01 -3.21 -4.15
CA ILE A 31 -10.51 -1.87 -3.79
C ILE A 31 -11.59 -1.41 -4.77
N PHE A 32 -11.33 -1.46 -6.09
CA PHE A 32 -12.30 -1.04 -7.10
C PHE A 32 -13.55 -1.92 -7.15
N ARG A 33 -13.44 -3.21 -6.81
CA ARG A 33 -14.60 -4.09 -6.71
C ARG A 33 -15.47 -3.80 -5.49
N THR A 34 -14.85 -3.48 -4.36
CA THR A 34 -15.56 -3.25 -3.09
C THR A 34 -16.03 -1.80 -2.92
N ASN A 35 -15.33 -0.86 -3.53
CA ASN A 35 -15.57 0.58 -3.48
C ASN A 35 -15.38 1.19 -4.89
N PRO A 36 -16.33 0.97 -5.82
CA PRO A 36 -16.15 1.33 -7.23
C PRO A 36 -15.91 2.82 -7.48
N THR A 37 -16.46 3.69 -6.64
CA THR A 37 -16.28 5.16 -6.73
C THR A 37 -14.83 5.60 -6.59
N ILE A 38 -13.94 4.78 -6.00
CA ILE A 38 -12.51 5.09 -5.93
C ILE A 38 -11.86 5.10 -7.32
N LYS A 39 -12.47 4.46 -8.33
CA LYS A 39 -12.00 4.56 -9.72
C LYS A 39 -12.03 6.00 -10.25
N ASP A 40 -12.90 6.86 -9.72
CA ASP A 40 -13.05 8.25 -10.18
C ASP A 40 -11.78 9.09 -9.91
N LEU A 41 -10.95 8.67 -8.94
CA LEU A 41 -9.62 9.24 -8.68
C LEU A 41 -8.62 8.99 -9.81
N PHE A 42 -8.96 8.13 -10.77
CA PHE A 42 -8.09 7.68 -11.84
C PHE A 42 -8.76 7.94 -13.19
N PRO A 43 -8.74 9.20 -13.71
CA PRO A 43 -9.46 9.56 -14.93
C PRO A 43 -9.09 8.71 -16.17
N TRP A 44 -7.87 8.17 -16.20
CA TRP A 44 -7.43 7.25 -17.26
C TRP A 44 -8.25 5.95 -17.29
N ILE A 45 -8.81 5.48 -16.18
CA ILE A 45 -9.70 4.30 -16.16
C ILE A 45 -10.91 4.53 -17.07
N ALA A 46 -11.59 5.67 -16.89
CA ALA A 46 -12.75 6.01 -17.68
C ALA A 46 -12.41 6.17 -19.18
N GLN A 47 -11.21 6.68 -19.50
CA GLN A 47 -10.74 6.79 -20.87
C GLN A 47 -10.58 5.42 -21.54
N TYR A 48 -9.96 4.46 -20.84
CA TYR A 48 -9.79 3.08 -21.33
C TYR A 48 -11.14 2.36 -21.48
N GLU A 49 -12.00 2.44 -20.46
CA GLU A 49 -13.31 1.80 -20.48
C GLU A 49 -14.18 2.36 -21.63
N LYS A 50 -14.16 3.69 -21.86
CA LYS A 50 -14.87 4.33 -22.98
C LYS A 50 -14.34 3.88 -24.35
N ALA A 51 -13.05 3.60 -24.47
CA ALA A 51 -12.45 3.06 -25.69
C ALA A 51 -12.70 1.56 -25.89
N GLY A 52 -13.42 0.90 -24.98
CA GLY A 52 -13.67 -0.55 -25.06
C GLY A 52 -12.47 -1.41 -24.65
N HIS A 53 -11.51 -0.83 -23.92
CA HIS A 53 -10.32 -1.52 -23.43
C HIS A 53 -10.42 -1.83 -21.93
N TYR A 54 -9.72 -2.87 -21.50
CA TYR A 54 -9.55 -3.13 -20.07
C TYR A 54 -8.50 -2.16 -19.51
N PHE A 55 -8.89 -1.34 -18.53
CA PHE A 55 -7.98 -0.41 -17.89
C PHE A 55 -6.80 -1.13 -17.19
N THR A 56 -6.94 -2.42 -16.86
CA THR A 56 -5.88 -3.25 -16.28
C THR A 56 -4.70 -3.48 -17.21
N ASP A 57 -4.90 -3.30 -18.52
CA ASP A 57 -3.86 -3.45 -19.54
C ASP A 57 -3.09 -2.14 -19.74
N SER A 58 -3.49 -1.05 -19.05
CA SER A 58 -2.86 0.25 -19.16
C SER A 58 -1.49 0.32 -18.46
N PRO A 59 -0.52 1.07 -19.04
CA PRO A 59 0.72 1.41 -18.35
C PRO A 59 0.51 2.14 -17.01
N GLU A 60 -0.56 2.93 -16.90
CA GLU A 60 -0.97 3.66 -15.70
C GLU A 60 -1.35 2.72 -14.57
N PHE A 61 -2.21 1.73 -14.84
CA PHE A 61 -2.57 0.72 -13.85
C PHE A 61 -1.34 -0.06 -13.39
N ARG A 62 -0.49 -0.48 -14.34
CA ARG A 62 0.76 -1.17 -14.03
C ARG A 62 1.65 -0.35 -13.10
N THR A 63 1.83 0.92 -13.42
CA THR A 63 2.62 1.86 -12.62
C THR A 63 2.03 2.03 -11.22
N GLN A 64 0.71 2.16 -11.11
CA GLN A 64 0.03 2.36 -9.84
C GLN A 64 0.13 1.13 -8.92
N ALA A 65 -0.07 -0.07 -9.47
CA ALA A 65 0.11 -1.33 -8.75
C ALA A 65 1.54 -1.48 -8.22
N LEU A 66 2.55 -1.15 -9.04
CA LEU A 66 3.95 -1.25 -8.65
C LEU A 66 4.33 -0.24 -7.57
N ARG A 67 3.83 1.01 -7.62
CA ARG A 67 4.10 2.03 -6.59
C ARG A 67 3.63 1.60 -5.19
N LEU A 68 2.48 0.93 -5.12
CA LEU A 68 1.97 0.38 -3.86
C LEU A 68 2.92 -0.69 -3.30
N VAL A 69 3.34 -1.61 -4.16
CA VAL A 69 4.21 -2.71 -3.75
C VAL A 69 5.62 -2.25 -3.42
N GLN A 70 6.15 -1.25 -4.12
CA GLN A 70 7.41 -0.59 -3.77
C GLN A 70 7.35 0.10 -2.39
N THR A 71 6.19 0.62 -2.02
CA THR A 71 5.98 1.20 -0.68
C THR A 71 6.06 0.13 0.40
N LEU A 72 5.48 -1.04 0.16
CA LEU A 72 5.62 -2.21 1.05
C LEU A 72 7.08 -2.72 1.10
N ALA A 73 7.73 -2.81 -0.06
CA ALA A 73 9.13 -3.26 -0.17
C ALA A 73 10.06 -2.43 0.72
N LYS A 74 9.91 -1.09 0.69
CA LYS A 74 10.68 -0.18 1.56
C LYS A 74 10.54 -0.51 3.05
N VAL A 75 9.36 -0.91 3.50
CA VAL A 75 9.15 -1.32 4.90
C VAL A 75 9.85 -2.65 5.19
N VAL A 76 9.70 -3.64 4.30
CA VAL A 76 10.31 -4.97 4.45
C VAL A 76 11.84 -4.88 4.47
N GLU A 77 12.43 -4.14 3.53
CA GLU A 77 13.88 -3.94 3.40
C GLU A 77 14.49 -3.30 4.66
N ASN A 78 13.75 -2.38 5.28
CA ASN A 78 14.20 -1.57 6.41
C ASN A 78 13.56 -1.98 7.75
N VAL A 79 13.02 -3.20 7.86
CA VAL A 79 12.29 -3.65 9.06
C VAL A 79 13.12 -3.60 10.36
N THR A 80 14.46 -3.61 10.25
CA THR A 80 15.39 -3.46 11.37
C THR A 80 15.58 -2.00 11.82
N ARG A 81 15.28 -1.03 10.95
CA ARG A 81 15.54 0.39 11.15
C ARG A 81 14.54 1.24 10.37
N LEU A 82 13.42 1.59 11.01
CA LEU A 82 12.27 2.19 10.35
C LEU A 82 12.30 3.72 10.25
N GLU A 83 13.24 4.42 10.93
CA GLU A 83 13.17 5.90 11.03
C GLU A 83 13.18 6.60 9.66
N GLY A 84 13.94 6.08 8.68
CA GLY A 84 13.96 6.63 7.31
C GLY A 84 12.67 6.34 6.51
N VAL A 85 11.97 5.27 6.86
CA VAL A 85 10.72 4.86 6.21
C VAL A 85 9.56 5.73 6.68
N GLU A 86 9.53 6.10 7.96
CA GLU A 86 8.50 7.00 8.54
C GLU A 86 8.41 8.31 7.78
N GLY A 87 9.54 8.99 7.60
CA GLY A 87 9.60 10.26 6.87
C GLY A 87 9.20 10.12 5.40
N TYR A 88 9.56 9.00 4.75
CA TYR A 88 9.13 8.70 3.38
C TYR A 88 7.62 8.53 3.29
N LEU A 89 7.02 7.70 4.16
CA LEU A 89 5.58 7.43 4.19
C LEU A 89 4.78 8.69 4.52
N TYR A 90 5.24 9.49 5.49
CA TYR A 90 4.65 10.78 5.80
C TYR A 90 4.62 11.71 4.58
N LYS A 91 5.77 11.88 3.90
CA LYS A 91 5.85 12.73 2.71
C LYS A 91 4.99 12.20 1.56
N LEU A 92 4.89 10.87 1.42
CA LEU A 92 3.98 10.25 0.47
C LEU A 92 2.52 10.59 0.82
N GLY A 93 2.11 10.46 2.07
CA GLY A 93 0.80 10.88 2.56
C GLY A 93 0.50 12.36 2.29
N HIS A 94 1.46 13.23 2.57
CA HIS A 94 1.34 14.67 2.31
C HIS A 94 1.11 14.98 0.82
N ARG A 95 1.74 14.24 -0.09
CA ARG A 95 1.47 14.39 -1.54
C ARG A 95 0.03 14.04 -1.91
N HIS A 96 -0.64 13.17 -1.16
CA HIS A 96 -2.03 12.79 -1.45
C HIS A 96 -3.03 13.93 -1.19
N VAL A 97 -2.65 14.98 -0.46
CA VAL A 97 -3.45 16.21 -0.34
C VAL A 97 -3.74 16.83 -1.72
N GLY A 98 -2.81 16.68 -2.68
CA GLY A 98 -3.00 17.16 -4.04
C GLY A 98 -4.18 16.54 -4.78
N TYR A 99 -4.66 15.37 -4.34
CA TYR A 99 -5.80 14.65 -4.96
C TYR A 99 -7.15 14.98 -4.30
N LEU A 100 -7.20 15.94 -3.38
CA LEU A 100 -8.46 16.41 -2.80
C LEU A 100 -9.42 16.94 -3.86
N ALA A 101 -8.90 17.72 -4.82
CA ALA A 101 -9.69 18.27 -5.91
C ALA A 101 -10.26 17.18 -6.83
N ASP A 102 -9.58 16.03 -6.90
CA ASP A 102 -10.01 14.85 -7.65
C ASP A 102 -11.00 13.97 -6.84
N GLY A 103 -11.35 14.39 -5.62
CA GLY A 103 -12.35 13.71 -4.78
C GLY A 103 -11.78 12.71 -3.79
N LEU A 104 -10.47 12.75 -3.46
CA LEU A 104 -9.90 11.89 -2.42
C LEU A 104 -10.56 12.17 -1.07
N GLN A 105 -11.10 11.12 -0.43
CA GLN A 105 -11.78 11.21 0.86
C GLN A 105 -10.99 10.51 1.96
N THR A 106 -11.00 11.08 3.18
CA THR A 106 -10.28 10.54 4.34
C THR A 106 -10.71 9.10 4.68
N GLN A 107 -11.95 8.69 4.39
CA GLN A 107 -12.38 7.31 4.64
C GLN A 107 -11.66 6.27 3.75
N TYR A 108 -11.06 6.69 2.62
CA TYR A 108 -10.38 5.75 1.73
C TYR A 108 -9.15 5.13 2.39
N TRP A 109 -8.51 5.80 3.36
CA TRP A 109 -7.44 5.19 4.17
C TRP A 109 -7.88 3.88 4.85
N THR A 110 -9.11 3.84 5.36
CA THR A 110 -9.68 2.62 5.96
C THR A 110 -9.96 1.56 4.91
N VAL A 111 -10.49 1.95 3.75
CA VAL A 111 -10.74 1.03 2.63
C VAL A 111 -9.45 0.38 2.14
N PHE A 112 -8.38 1.17 1.96
CA PHE A 112 -7.07 0.69 1.56
C PHE A 112 -6.51 -0.32 2.57
N GLN A 113 -6.55 0.01 3.87
CA GLN A 113 -6.08 -0.90 4.92
C GLN A 113 -6.83 -2.24 4.92
N ILE A 114 -8.17 -2.22 4.86
CA ILE A 114 -8.98 -3.44 4.83
C ILE A 114 -8.62 -4.31 3.62
N ALA A 115 -8.51 -3.71 2.43
CA ALA A 115 -8.19 -4.45 1.22
C ALA A 115 -6.79 -5.09 1.27
N MET A 116 -5.80 -4.37 1.80
CA MET A 116 -4.45 -4.89 1.98
C MET A 116 -4.42 -6.04 3.00
N ASP A 117 -5.08 -5.87 4.15
CA ASP A 117 -5.18 -6.91 5.18
C ASP A 117 -5.83 -8.18 4.62
N THR A 118 -6.96 -8.06 3.91
CA THR A 118 -7.65 -9.20 3.29
C THR A 118 -6.73 -9.96 2.36
N LEU A 119 -6.03 -9.27 1.46
CA LEU A 119 -5.21 -9.94 0.44
C LEU A 119 -3.91 -10.51 0.98
N LEU A 120 -3.31 -9.87 1.99
CA LEU A 120 -2.14 -10.42 2.66
C LEU A 120 -2.49 -11.66 3.47
N VAL A 121 -3.66 -11.68 4.13
CA VAL A 121 -4.19 -12.89 4.78
C VAL A 121 -4.38 -14.02 3.76
N GLU A 122 -5.04 -13.73 2.63
CA GLU A 122 -5.20 -14.73 1.55
C GLU A 122 -3.85 -15.23 1.03
N LYS A 123 -2.88 -14.33 0.83
CA LYS A 123 -1.52 -14.70 0.41
C LYS A 123 -0.86 -15.63 1.41
N MET A 124 -0.90 -15.31 2.71
CA MET A 124 -0.30 -16.15 3.76
C MET A 124 -0.98 -17.52 3.85
N ASN A 125 -2.30 -17.58 3.68
CA ASN A 125 -3.05 -18.83 3.65
C ASN A 125 -2.69 -19.70 2.43
N GLY A 126 -2.30 -19.08 1.31
CA GLY A 126 -1.83 -19.78 0.11
C GLY A 126 -0.40 -20.30 0.20
N LEU A 127 0.40 -19.92 1.21
CA LEU A 127 1.75 -20.42 1.40
C LEU A 127 1.71 -21.82 2.05
N SER A 128 2.04 -22.84 1.26
CA SER A 128 2.06 -24.25 1.69
C SER A 128 3.30 -24.61 2.51
N ASN A 129 4.36 -23.81 2.43
CA ASN A 129 5.65 -24.03 3.09
C ASN A 129 5.72 -23.51 4.53
N LEU A 130 4.64 -22.93 5.06
CA LEU A 130 4.58 -22.43 6.43
C LEU A 130 3.85 -23.41 7.36
N SER A 131 4.35 -23.56 8.58
CA SER A 131 3.58 -24.17 9.66
C SER A 131 2.35 -23.33 9.96
N LYS A 132 1.30 -23.91 10.58
CA LYS A 132 0.11 -23.14 11.00
C LYS A 132 0.50 -21.98 11.93
N ALA A 133 1.37 -22.24 12.90
CA ALA A 133 1.82 -21.22 13.86
C ALA A 133 2.58 -20.07 13.17
N ASP A 134 3.46 -20.38 12.22
CA ASP A 134 4.20 -19.35 11.49
C ASP A 134 3.31 -18.58 10.52
N ARG A 135 2.32 -19.24 9.91
CA ARG A 135 1.30 -18.56 9.10
C ARG A 135 0.48 -17.59 9.92
N ASP A 136 -0.05 -18.03 11.07
CA ASP A 136 -0.84 -17.18 11.97
C ASP A 136 0.01 -15.99 12.46
N ARG A 137 1.30 -16.21 12.77
CA ARG A 137 2.21 -15.12 13.14
C ARG A 137 2.51 -14.18 11.97
N ALA A 138 2.79 -14.71 10.78
CA ALA A 138 3.06 -13.91 9.59
C ALA A 138 1.87 -13.02 9.23
N ILE A 139 0.64 -13.49 9.40
CA ILE A 139 -0.58 -12.69 9.22
C ILE A 139 -0.56 -11.47 10.16
N LEU A 140 -0.24 -11.65 11.44
CA LEU A 140 -0.17 -10.54 12.40
C LEU A 140 0.94 -9.56 12.02
N VAL A 141 2.12 -10.05 11.67
CA VAL A 141 3.24 -9.21 11.23
C VAL A 141 2.89 -8.39 9.98
N TRP A 142 2.21 -8.99 9.01
CA TRP A 142 1.75 -8.29 7.81
C TRP A 142 0.69 -7.23 8.12
N LYS A 143 -0.23 -7.50 9.05
CA LYS A 143 -1.18 -6.48 9.53
C LYS A 143 -0.48 -5.31 10.20
N ASP A 144 0.56 -5.57 11.00
CA ASP A 144 1.37 -4.52 11.61
C ASP A 144 2.07 -3.67 10.53
N VAL A 145 2.59 -4.29 9.46
CA VAL A 145 3.17 -3.57 8.32
C VAL A 145 2.14 -2.68 7.62
N VAL A 146 0.94 -3.19 7.34
CA VAL A 146 -0.14 -2.40 6.71
C VAL A 146 -0.55 -1.24 7.62
N ALA A 147 -0.77 -1.52 8.90
CA ALA A 147 -1.14 -0.50 9.89
C ALA A 147 -0.06 0.59 10.00
N TYR A 148 1.22 0.19 10.01
CA TYR A 148 2.35 1.12 10.02
C TYR A 148 2.38 2.02 8.78
N VAL A 149 2.24 1.45 7.57
CA VAL A 149 2.15 2.22 6.32
C VAL A 149 0.99 3.20 6.37
N ASN A 150 -0.21 2.71 6.72
CA ASN A 150 -1.42 3.51 6.72
C ASN A 150 -1.34 4.63 7.76
N TYR A 151 -0.82 4.35 8.96
CA TYR A 151 -0.65 5.32 10.04
C TYR A 151 0.22 6.50 9.60
N HIS A 152 1.42 6.24 9.07
CA HIS A 152 2.33 7.31 8.68
C HIS A 152 1.85 8.08 7.45
N MET A 153 1.26 7.41 6.46
CA MET A 153 0.68 8.08 5.30
C MET A 153 -0.52 8.95 5.70
N LYS A 154 -1.45 8.42 6.50
CA LYS A 154 -2.60 9.17 6.98
C LYS A 154 -2.18 10.37 7.84
N THR A 155 -1.18 10.20 8.71
CA THR A 155 -0.64 11.31 9.51
C THR A 155 -0.06 12.40 8.62
N GLY A 156 0.72 12.03 7.59
CA GLY A 156 1.27 13.00 6.64
C GLY A 156 0.21 13.71 5.81
N TYR A 157 -0.85 13.00 5.44
CA TYR A 157 -2.02 13.58 4.79
C TYR A 157 -2.75 14.58 5.69
N GLU A 158 -3.09 14.18 6.92
CA GLU A 158 -3.82 15.02 7.89
C GLU A 158 -3.05 16.27 8.31
N ASP A 159 -1.73 16.16 8.46
CA ASP A 159 -0.87 17.32 8.72
C ASP A 159 -0.75 18.21 7.47
N GLY A 160 -0.66 17.60 6.29
CA GLY A 160 -0.66 18.34 5.02
C GLY A 160 -1.94 19.14 4.80
N LEU A 161 -3.11 18.64 5.23
CA LEU A 161 -4.38 19.39 5.23
C LEU A 161 -4.31 20.66 6.10
N LYS A 162 -3.43 20.68 7.10
CA LYS A 162 -3.22 21.81 8.02
C LYS A 162 -2.04 22.69 7.60
N GLY A 163 -1.38 22.39 6.48
CA GLY A 163 -0.15 23.04 6.05
C GLY A 163 1.08 22.71 6.92
N ILE A 164 1.03 21.61 7.69
CA ILE A 164 2.10 21.18 8.60
C ILE A 164 2.99 20.15 7.90
N ASN A 165 4.30 20.38 7.92
CA ASN A 165 5.29 19.41 7.45
C ASN A 165 6.35 19.12 8.51
N LYS A 166 6.16 18.03 9.26
CA LYS A 166 7.07 17.54 10.32
C LYS A 166 8.48 17.19 9.82
N TYR A 167 8.62 16.93 8.52
CA TYR A 167 9.89 16.60 7.86
C TYR A 167 10.29 17.67 6.83
N SER A 168 9.84 18.91 7.03
CA SER A 168 10.39 20.05 6.31
C SER A 168 11.86 20.15 6.66
N THR A 169 12.72 19.78 5.72
CA THR A 169 14.13 20.15 5.80
C THR A 169 14.15 21.68 5.71
N GLY A 170 14.40 22.34 6.84
CA GLY A 170 14.67 23.76 6.86
C GLY A 170 15.81 24.06 5.89
N ILE A 171 15.53 24.90 4.90
CA ILE A 171 16.54 25.75 4.29
C ILE A 171 16.08 27.17 4.64
N ILE A 172 16.84 27.81 5.54
CA ILE A 172 17.12 29.24 5.42
C ILE A 172 18.41 29.31 4.62
#